data_AF-A0A9W7KNR5-F1
#
_entry.id   AF-A0A9W7KNR5-F1
#
_cell.length_a   1.000
_cell.length_b   1.000
_cell.length_c   1.000
_cell.angle_alpha   90.00
_cell.angle_beta   90.00
_cell.angle_gamma   90.00
#
_symmetry.space_group_name_H-M   'P 1'
#
loop_
_entity.id
_entity.type
_entity.pdbx_description
1 polymer ?
#
loop_
_entity_poly.entity_id
_entity_poly.type
_entity_poly.pdbx_seq_one_letter_code
_entity_poly.pdbx_strand_id
1 'polypeptide(L)'
;MKVLEVLEKSVTVFCIVSFGGSVLPALLTGGGATDPDAPGAVLYFMAVYVMILALIGLRPSLAFRLPTGSPAVSLIVALAFLSALWSIYPDVTLRRAVAFLFTTAFAVYLALRYSFPEIVRMLATGLSILMVLSYVSVFAMPAVGLDSEQHVGAWKGIFWQKNVTGRMMVWLVLCLLWLDWMREGKRWVVRPLLLMALLLIVMSRSGTGLVTSILVAGLLLVSGFVRGGIRSFAPAMAFILLVAVVGITSGTTFWHDILYMLGRDPTLTGRTVLWEHTLMSIQDRFLLGWGYGAYWYGAYGPGSTFTQGWGINSAHNGWMEAWLDLGLAGVILTAVLMGRLLIQGFMAVRYSENRGEPAWIFTVGCALMLISISESVFLERHSLNWIVMVIAVTRLVQRRRWAKMQARMQDHHPAPQAAFASSSPYGTSYGAPPSAGWSGPARPG
;
A
#
# COMPACT_ATOMS: atom_id res chain seq x y z
N MET A 1 11.27 19.18 22.39
CA MET A 1 10.44 18.92 21.18
C MET A 1 11.20 18.19 20.08
N LYS A 2 12.35 18.68 19.59
CA LYS A 2 13.10 18.03 18.48
C LYS A 2 13.56 16.59 18.80
N VAL A 3 14.06 16.32 20.01
CA VAL A 3 14.53 14.98 20.41
C VAL A 3 13.40 13.95 20.41
N LEU A 4 12.24 14.31 20.96
CA LEU A 4 11.05 13.44 20.97
C LEU A 4 10.59 13.11 19.54
N GLU A 5 10.61 14.10 18.64
CA GLU A 5 10.21 13.88 17.24
C GLU A 5 11.16 12.96 16.48
N VAL A 6 12.48 13.10 16.72
CA VAL A 6 13.49 12.19 16.16
C VAL A 6 13.28 10.77 16.69
N LEU A 7 13.05 10.62 17.99
CA LEU A 7 12.81 9.33 18.61
C LEU A 7 11.52 8.67 18.08
N GLU A 8 10.41 9.41 17.98
CA GLU A 8 9.16 8.93 17.37
C GLU A 8 9.39 8.41 15.93
N LYS A 9 10.16 9.16 15.12
CA LYS A 9 10.49 8.77 13.73
C LYS A 9 11.39 7.53 13.68
N SER A 10 12.39 7.43 14.56
CA SER A 10 13.27 6.26 14.63
C SER A 10 12.51 4.99 15.04
N VAL A 11 11.63 5.07 16.05
CA VAL A 11 10.77 3.94 16.46
C VAL A 11 9.81 3.55 15.34
N THR A 12 9.28 4.54 14.60
CA THR A 12 8.43 4.30 13.43
C THR A 12 9.18 3.55 12.33
N VAL A 13 10.40 3.96 12.00
CA VAL A 13 11.25 3.26 11.02
C VAL A 13 11.56 1.83 11.48
N PHE A 14 11.87 1.64 12.76
CA PHE A 14 12.06 0.30 13.32
C PHE A 14 10.82 -0.58 13.12
N CYS A 15 9.62 -0.08 13.44
CA CYS A 15 8.38 -0.83 13.22
C CYS A 15 8.14 -1.16 11.73
N ILE A 16 8.48 -0.25 10.81
CA ILE A 16 8.41 -0.52 9.35
C ILE A 16 9.34 -1.69 8.98
N VAL A 17 10.56 -1.73 9.52
CA VAL A 17 11.51 -2.83 9.30
C VAL A 17 10.97 -4.15 9.88
N SER A 18 10.41 -4.11 11.10
CA SER A 18 9.80 -5.27 11.76
C SER A 18 8.65 -5.88 10.96
N PHE A 19 7.81 -5.05 10.34
CA PHE A 19 6.69 -5.50 9.51
C PHE A 19 7.08 -5.79 8.06
N GLY A 20 8.37 -5.69 7.70
CA GLY A 20 8.85 -6.00 6.36
C GLY A 20 8.76 -7.47 5.94
N GLY A 21 8.41 -8.38 6.86
CA GLY A 21 8.35 -9.82 6.59
C GLY A 21 9.73 -10.49 6.45
N SER A 22 10.74 -9.90 7.10
CA SER A 22 12.12 -10.43 7.11
C SER A 22 12.30 -11.57 8.11
N VAL A 23 13.43 -12.28 8.00
CA VAL A 23 13.85 -13.31 8.95
C VAL A 23 14.41 -12.72 10.25
N LEU A 24 14.49 -11.39 10.38
CA LEU A 24 15.07 -10.68 11.53
C LEU A 24 14.48 -11.12 12.87
N PRO A 25 13.15 -11.28 13.05
CA PRO A 25 12.60 -11.74 14.31
C PRO A 25 13.19 -13.10 14.72
N ALA A 26 13.27 -14.05 13.78
CA ALA A 26 13.81 -15.38 14.05
C ALA A 26 15.32 -15.34 14.37
N LEU A 27 16.11 -14.59 13.57
CA LEU A 27 17.55 -14.45 13.77
C LEU A 27 17.90 -13.78 15.11
N LEU A 28 17.16 -12.73 15.50
CA LEU A 28 17.44 -11.98 16.72
C LEU A 28 17.07 -12.75 17.99
N THR A 29 16.16 -13.71 17.89
CA THR A 29 15.70 -14.49 19.05
C THR A 29 16.22 -15.92 19.08
N GLY A 30 17.20 -16.26 18.24
CA GLY A 30 17.79 -17.59 18.18
C GLY A 30 16.81 -18.70 17.77
N GLY A 31 15.68 -18.33 17.14
CA GLY A 31 14.68 -19.28 16.69
C GLY A 31 15.09 -19.94 15.38
N GLY A 32 14.62 -21.17 15.15
CA GLY A 32 14.78 -21.86 13.87
C GLY A 32 14.21 -21.02 12.73
N ALA A 33 14.89 -21.05 11.58
CA ALA A 33 14.64 -20.19 10.44
C ALA A 33 13.36 -20.55 9.66
N THR A 34 12.28 -20.99 10.31
CA THR A 34 11.08 -21.47 9.59
C THR A 34 9.76 -21.26 10.31
N ASP A 35 9.73 -20.93 11.61
CA ASP A 35 8.47 -20.83 12.38
C ASP A 35 8.15 -19.39 12.82
N PRO A 36 7.16 -18.73 12.18
CA PRO A 36 6.68 -17.40 12.58
C PRO A 36 6.01 -17.37 13.96
N ASP A 37 5.52 -18.50 14.45
CA ASP A 37 4.86 -18.63 15.74
C ASP A 37 5.84 -19.12 16.84
N ALA A 38 7.15 -19.16 16.56
CA ALA A 38 8.18 -19.47 17.54
C ALA A 38 8.15 -18.49 18.74
N PRO A 39 8.44 -18.95 19.98
CA PRO A 39 8.35 -18.11 21.19
C PRO A 39 9.15 -16.80 21.10
N GLY A 40 10.32 -16.86 20.47
CA GLY A 40 11.17 -15.69 20.24
C GLY A 40 10.52 -14.66 19.31
N ALA A 41 9.96 -15.10 18.17
CA ALA A 41 9.25 -14.22 17.26
C ALA A 41 8.03 -13.56 17.93
N VAL A 42 7.30 -14.31 18.77
CA VAL A 42 6.20 -13.78 19.58
C VAL A 42 6.68 -12.68 20.53
N LEU A 43 7.76 -12.91 21.28
CA LEU A 43 8.33 -11.91 22.19
C LEU A 43 8.79 -10.64 21.44
N TYR A 44 9.42 -10.82 20.28
CA TYR A 44 9.84 -9.71 19.42
C TYR A 44 8.64 -8.84 19.01
N PHE A 45 7.56 -9.43 18.52
CA PHE A 45 6.39 -8.66 18.12
C PHE A 45 5.62 -8.07 19.32
N MET A 46 5.63 -8.71 20.49
CA MET A 46 5.11 -8.09 21.70
C MET A 46 5.86 -6.79 22.05
N ALA A 47 7.19 -6.77 21.94
CA ALA A 47 7.98 -5.55 22.13
C ALA A 47 7.60 -4.48 21.09
N VAL A 48 7.40 -4.87 19.82
CA VAL A 48 6.91 -3.96 18.77
C VAL A 48 5.53 -3.38 19.12
N TYR A 49 4.61 -4.18 19.66
CA TYR A 49 3.30 -3.67 20.07
C TYR A 49 3.39 -2.67 21.22
N VAL A 50 4.26 -2.91 22.20
CA VAL A 50 4.52 -1.95 23.29
C VAL A 50 5.04 -0.64 22.72
N MET A 51 5.95 -0.68 21.74
CA MET A 51 6.43 0.53 21.05
C MET A 51 5.30 1.26 20.32
N ILE A 52 4.40 0.55 19.63
CA ILE A 52 3.22 1.13 18.97
C ILE A 52 2.29 1.78 20.01
N LEU A 53 2.03 1.11 21.14
CA LEU A 53 1.23 1.67 22.23
C LEU A 53 1.89 2.93 22.81
N ALA A 54 3.20 2.94 22.99
CA ALA A 54 3.92 4.12 23.45
C ALA A 54 3.78 5.29 22.45
N LEU A 55 3.95 5.04 21.14
CA LEU A 55 3.74 6.06 20.10
C LEU A 55 2.32 6.65 20.13
N ILE A 56 1.30 5.79 20.29
CA ILE A 56 -0.10 6.21 20.37
C ILE A 56 -0.38 6.95 21.69
N GLY A 57 0.14 6.45 22.81
CA GLY A 57 -0.06 6.99 24.16
C GLY A 57 0.57 8.37 24.35
N LEU A 58 1.67 8.66 23.65
CA LEU A 58 2.27 9.99 23.58
C LEU A 58 1.35 11.03 22.89
N ARG A 59 0.30 10.59 22.20
CA ARG A 59 -0.63 11.43 21.41
C ARG A 59 -2.11 11.08 21.67
N PRO A 60 -2.66 11.35 22.86
CA PRO A 60 -4.02 10.94 23.23
C PRO A 60 -5.11 11.43 22.27
N SER A 61 -4.99 12.66 21.76
CA SER A 61 -5.95 13.22 20.80
C SER A 61 -6.00 12.48 19.46
N LEU A 62 -4.90 11.85 19.07
CA LEU A 62 -4.81 11.03 17.86
C LEU A 62 -5.33 9.61 18.13
N ALA A 63 -5.12 9.09 19.34
CA ALA A 63 -5.65 7.79 19.76
C ALA A 63 -7.18 7.70 19.58
N PHE A 64 -7.92 8.72 20.00
CA PHE A 64 -9.38 8.77 19.80
C PHE A 64 -9.81 8.84 18.32
N ARG A 65 -8.92 9.24 17.42
CA ARG A 65 -9.18 9.32 15.98
C ARG A 65 -8.85 8.03 15.23
N LEU A 66 -8.11 7.09 15.83
CA LEU A 66 -7.73 5.84 15.18
C LEU A 66 -8.95 5.04 14.64
N PRO A 67 -10.01 4.78 15.45
CA PRO A 67 -11.16 4.00 14.97
C PRO A 67 -11.97 4.71 13.88
N THR A 68 -11.86 6.04 13.80
CA THR A 68 -12.61 6.85 12.83
C THR A 68 -11.76 7.28 11.64
N GLY A 69 -10.46 6.95 11.61
CA GLY A 69 -9.52 7.28 10.54
C GLY A 69 -9.94 6.65 9.21
N SER A 70 -10.37 5.38 9.25
CA SER A 70 -10.99 4.69 8.13
C SER A 70 -12.03 3.68 8.65
N PRO A 71 -13.33 4.03 8.64
CA PRO A 71 -14.38 3.16 9.19
C PRO A 71 -14.42 1.76 8.56
N ALA A 72 -14.11 1.65 7.26
CA ALA A 72 -14.07 0.36 6.56
C ALA A 72 -12.91 -0.53 7.04
N VAL A 73 -11.77 0.06 7.37
CA VAL A 73 -10.63 -0.68 7.95
C VAL A 73 -10.94 -1.09 9.39
N SER A 74 -11.57 -0.22 10.18
CA SER A 74 -12.00 -0.60 11.54
C SER A 74 -13.04 -1.72 11.53
N LEU A 75 -13.94 -1.73 10.55
CA LEU A 75 -14.91 -2.81 10.37
C LEU A 75 -14.25 -4.14 10.02
N ILE A 76 -13.19 -4.14 9.20
CA ILE A 76 -12.48 -5.38 8.86
C ILE A 76 -11.73 -5.97 10.06
N VAL A 77 -11.17 -5.10 10.91
CA VAL A 77 -10.54 -5.53 12.18
C VAL A 77 -11.59 -6.07 13.14
N ALA A 78 -12.75 -5.40 13.26
CA ALA A 78 -13.85 -5.90 14.08
C ALA A 78 -14.36 -7.26 13.58
N LEU A 79 -14.47 -7.43 12.26
CA LEU A 79 -14.85 -8.71 11.66
C LEU A 79 -13.83 -9.81 11.95
N ALA A 80 -12.53 -9.50 11.95
CA ALA A 80 -11.50 -10.45 12.35
C ALA A 80 -11.67 -10.93 13.79
N PHE A 81 -11.98 -10.04 14.74
CA PHE A 81 -12.30 -10.45 16.11
C PHE A 81 -13.60 -11.24 16.22
N LEU A 82 -14.66 -10.79 15.55
CA LEU A 82 -15.95 -11.48 15.56
C LEU A 82 -15.84 -12.89 14.98
N SER A 83 -14.93 -13.11 14.03
CA SER A 83 -14.71 -14.41 13.43
C SER A 83 -14.24 -15.49 14.41
N ALA A 84 -13.77 -15.11 15.60
CA ALA A 84 -13.49 -16.06 16.67
C ALA A 84 -14.73 -16.85 17.12
N LEU A 85 -15.94 -16.29 16.96
CA LEU A 85 -17.20 -16.92 17.38
C LEU A 85 -17.57 -18.15 16.54
N TRP A 86 -17.10 -18.24 15.29
CA TRP A 86 -17.34 -19.37 14.39
C TRP A 86 -16.05 -20.04 13.89
N SER A 87 -14.90 -19.58 14.40
CA SER A 87 -13.59 -20.10 14.03
C SER A 87 -13.43 -21.55 14.44
N ILE A 88 -12.72 -22.32 13.61
CA ILE A 88 -12.27 -23.67 13.99
C ILE A 88 -11.21 -23.67 15.09
N TYR A 89 -10.48 -22.55 15.25
CA TYR A 89 -9.50 -22.35 16.31
C TYR A 89 -9.69 -20.95 16.94
N PRO A 90 -10.69 -20.78 17.83
CA PRO A 90 -11.04 -19.46 18.38
C PRO A 90 -9.87 -18.75 19.08
N ASP A 91 -9.05 -19.49 19.81
CA ASP A 91 -7.88 -18.96 20.53
C ASP A 91 -6.81 -18.42 19.57
N VAL A 92 -6.54 -19.15 18.48
CA VAL A 92 -5.62 -18.75 17.42
C VAL A 92 -6.15 -17.51 16.71
N THR A 93 -7.43 -17.51 16.35
CA THR A 93 -8.09 -16.37 15.71
C THR A 93 -8.01 -15.12 16.56
N LEU A 94 -8.28 -15.20 17.87
CA LEU A 94 -8.14 -14.05 18.78
C LEU A 94 -6.70 -13.53 18.83
N ARG A 95 -5.70 -14.41 19.03
CA ARG A 95 -4.28 -14.00 19.06
C ARG A 95 -3.85 -13.36 17.74
N ARG A 96 -4.25 -13.93 16.60
CA ARG A 96 -3.95 -13.41 15.26
C ARG A 96 -4.66 -12.08 15.02
N ALA A 97 -5.92 -11.93 15.43
CA ALA A 97 -6.68 -10.69 15.33
C ALA A 97 -6.04 -9.54 16.15
N VAL A 98 -5.45 -9.84 17.32
CA VAL A 98 -4.65 -8.85 18.08
C VAL A 98 -3.43 -8.39 17.29
N ALA A 99 -2.69 -9.31 16.67
CA ALA A 99 -1.55 -8.96 15.82
C ALA A 99 -1.98 -8.08 14.62
N PHE A 100 -3.12 -8.41 14.02
CA PHE A 100 -3.72 -7.65 12.93
C PHE A 100 -4.18 -6.26 13.36
N LEU A 101 -4.76 -6.13 14.55
CA LEU A 101 -5.12 -4.85 15.16
C LEU A 101 -3.90 -3.96 15.31
N PHE A 102 -2.78 -4.45 15.86
CA PHE A 102 -1.57 -3.63 16.02
C PHE A 102 -0.95 -3.23 14.68
N THR A 103 -0.91 -4.15 13.72
CA THR A 103 -0.45 -3.86 12.34
C THR A 103 -1.30 -2.73 11.73
N THR A 104 -2.62 -2.81 11.89
CA THR A 104 -3.58 -1.82 11.37
C THR A 104 -3.49 -0.49 12.11
N ALA A 105 -3.45 -0.52 13.45
CA ALA A 105 -3.37 0.67 14.29
C ALA A 105 -2.09 1.46 13.99
N PHE A 106 -0.96 0.78 13.79
CA PHE A 106 0.29 1.41 13.37
C PHE A 106 0.14 2.12 12.01
N ALA A 107 -0.46 1.47 11.01
CA ALA A 107 -0.66 2.07 9.70
C ALA A 107 -1.58 3.30 9.72
N VAL A 108 -2.69 3.24 10.48
CA VAL A 108 -3.59 4.39 10.66
C VAL A 108 -2.91 5.50 11.44
N TYR A 109 -2.10 5.16 12.47
CA TYR A 109 -1.27 6.12 13.21
C TYR A 109 -0.33 6.87 12.27
N LEU A 110 0.41 6.18 11.39
CA LEU A 110 1.30 6.81 10.40
C LEU A 110 0.55 7.81 9.54
N ALA A 111 -0.59 7.40 9.00
CA ALA A 111 -1.41 8.20 8.09
C ALA A 111 -2.00 9.46 8.75
N LEU A 112 -2.31 9.40 10.06
CA LEU A 112 -2.86 10.52 10.82
C LEU A 112 -1.78 11.45 11.38
N ARG A 113 -0.62 10.90 11.76
CA ARG A 113 0.42 11.62 12.53
C ARG A 113 1.36 12.43 11.66
N TYR A 114 1.74 11.90 10.51
CA TYR A 114 2.83 12.45 9.70
C TYR A 114 2.31 13.06 8.40
N SER A 115 3.05 14.03 7.89
CA SER A 115 2.81 14.54 6.55
C SER A 115 3.11 13.45 5.50
N PHE A 116 2.48 13.54 4.34
CA PHE A 116 2.67 12.53 3.30
C PHE A 116 4.15 12.36 2.87
N PRO A 117 4.95 13.43 2.66
CA PRO A 117 6.37 13.28 2.37
C PRO A 117 7.16 12.59 3.49
N GLU A 118 6.82 12.84 4.75
CA GLU A 118 7.46 12.16 5.89
C GLU A 118 7.15 10.66 5.90
N ILE A 119 5.91 10.26 5.62
CA ILE A 119 5.52 8.86 5.51
C ILE A 119 6.36 8.17 4.42
N VAL A 120 6.43 8.77 3.22
CA VAL A 120 7.20 8.20 2.11
C VAL A 120 8.70 8.11 2.44
N ARG A 121 9.27 9.12 3.13
CA ARG A 121 10.66 9.06 3.59
C ARG A 121 10.89 7.93 4.59
N MET A 122 10.03 7.78 5.60
CA MET A 122 10.17 6.71 6.60
C MET A 122 10.01 5.32 5.98
N LEU A 123 9.06 5.14 5.06
CA LEU A 123 8.92 3.91 4.27
C LEU A 123 10.19 3.64 3.45
N ALA A 124 10.70 4.64 2.72
CA ALA A 124 11.92 4.50 1.94
C ALA A 124 13.14 4.17 2.81
N THR A 125 13.26 4.78 4.00
CA THR A 125 14.34 4.50 4.95
C THR A 125 14.25 3.06 5.47
N GLY A 126 13.09 2.63 5.98
CA GLY A 126 12.92 1.26 6.49
C GLY A 126 13.15 0.20 5.42
N LEU A 127 12.60 0.42 4.22
CA LEU A 127 12.80 -0.48 3.09
C LEU A 127 14.23 -0.49 2.56
N SER A 128 14.94 0.65 2.62
CA SER A 128 16.36 0.72 2.27
C SER A 128 17.23 -0.01 3.28
N ILE A 129 16.89 0.01 4.57
CA ILE A 129 17.54 -0.81 5.60
C ILE A 129 17.37 -2.30 5.25
N LEU A 130 16.15 -2.74 4.95
CA LEU A 130 15.88 -4.13 4.53
C LEU A 130 16.61 -4.52 3.24
N MET A 131 16.74 -3.60 2.28
CA MET A 131 17.53 -3.79 1.06
C MET A 131 19.01 -3.98 1.38
N VAL A 132 19.60 -3.11 2.20
CA VAL A 132 21.02 -3.20 2.61
C VAL A 132 21.26 -4.51 3.36
N LEU A 133 20.39 -4.87 4.30
CA LEU A 133 20.47 -6.15 5.01
C LEU A 133 20.34 -7.35 4.06
N SER A 134 19.54 -7.23 2.99
CA SER A 134 19.45 -8.27 1.96
C SER A 134 20.76 -8.43 1.19
N TYR A 135 21.40 -7.34 0.78
CA TYR A 135 22.73 -7.40 0.14
C TYR A 135 23.78 -7.99 1.09
N VAL A 136 23.80 -7.55 2.35
CA VAL A 136 24.69 -8.13 3.37
C VAL A 136 24.43 -9.63 3.53
N SER A 137 23.17 -10.05 3.57
CA SER A 137 22.82 -11.47 3.68
C SER A 137 23.30 -12.26 2.47
N VAL A 138 23.17 -11.73 1.25
CA VAL A 138 23.64 -12.41 0.03
C VAL A 138 25.15 -12.60 0.03
N PHE A 139 25.93 -11.58 0.40
CA PHE A 139 27.39 -11.62 0.28
C PHE A 139 28.09 -12.17 1.52
N ALA A 140 27.63 -11.82 2.72
CA ALA A 140 28.27 -12.22 3.98
C ALA A 140 27.70 -13.53 4.55
N MET A 141 26.45 -13.87 4.22
CA MET A 141 25.77 -15.07 4.73
C MET A 141 25.01 -15.81 3.61
N PRO A 142 25.69 -16.32 2.57
CA PRO A 142 25.02 -16.85 1.37
C PRO A 142 24.00 -17.97 1.64
N ALA A 143 24.18 -18.75 2.70
CA ALA A 143 23.21 -19.76 3.15
C ALA A 143 21.85 -19.17 3.54
N VAL A 144 21.83 -17.93 4.04
CA VAL A 144 20.62 -17.17 4.35
C VAL A 144 20.18 -16.33 3.15
N GLY A 145 21.12 -15.70 2.44
CA GLY A 145 20.80 -14.75 1.38
C GLY A 145 20.38 -15.36 0.04
N LEU A 146 20.77 -16.60 -0.25
CA LEU A 146 20.45 -17.30 -1.50
C LEU A 146 19.40 -18.38 -1.27
N ASP A 147 18.53 -18.57 -2.27
CA ASP A 147 17.64 -19.72 -2.32
C ASP A 147 18.43 -20.95 -2.79
N SER A 148 18.39 -22.01 -1.99
CA SER A 148 19.12 -23.27 -2.18
C SER A 148 18.21 -24.44 -2.55
N GLU A 149 16.89 -24.28 -2.45
CA GLU A 149 15.94 -25.40 -2.58
C GLU A 149 15.07 -25.24 -3.83
N GLN A 150 14.21 -24.22 -3.87
CA GLN A 150 13.21 -24.10 -4.92
C GLN A 150 13.75 -23.35 -6.15
N HIS A 151 14.57 -22.33 -5.94
CA HIS A 151 15.10 -21.49 -7.02
C HIS A 151 16.59 -21.25 -6.85
N VAL A 152 17.38 -22.30 -7.05
CA VAL A 152 18.84 -22.30 -6.85
C VAL A 152 19.50 -21.05 -7.44
N GLY A 153 20.15 -20.27 -6.56
CA GLY A 153 20.89 -19.06 -6.91
C GLY A 153 20.07 -17.77 -7.02
N ALA A 154 18.75 -17.81 -6.77
CA ALA A 154 17.94 -16.60 -6.66
C ALA A 154 18.25 -15.85 -5.35
N TRP A 155 18.28 -14.52 -5.42
CA TRP A 155 18.60 -13.69 -4.25
C TRP A 155 17.33 -13.46 -3.41
N LYS A 156 17.17 -14.23 -2.33
CA LYS A 156 16.08 -14.01 -1.36
C LYS A 156 16.44 -12.95 -0.31
N GLY A 157 17.73 -12.67 -0.10
CA GLY A 157 18.16 -11.63 0.84
C GLY A 157 17.80 -11.98 2.29
N ILE A 158 17.35 -10.99 3.06
CA ILE A 158 16.95 -11.18 4.47
C ILE A 158 15.50 -11.70 4.60
N PHE A 159 14.91 -12.24 3.54
CA PHE A 159 13.52 -12.70 3.51
C PHE A 159 13.44 -14.22 3.35
N TRP A 160 12.29 -14.79 3.74
CA TRP A 160 12.04 -16.23 3.62
C TRP A 160 12.03 -16.72 2.18
N GLN A 161 11.51 -15.90 1.26
CA GLN A 161 11.28 -16.27 -0.14
C GLN A 161 11.64 -15.13 -1.07
N LYS A 162 12.13 -15.46 -2.27
CA LYS A 162 12.50 -14.50 -3.31
C LYS A 162 11.36 -13.54 -3.71
N ASN A 163 10.11 -14.01 -3.62
CA ASN A 163 8.95 -13.20 -3.99
C ASN A 163 8.68 -12.07 -2.97
N VAL A 164 8.98 -12.30 -1.69
CA VAL A 164 8.89 -11.28 -0.64
C VAL A 164 9.90 -10.16 -0.92
N THR A 165 11.14 -10.53 -1.28
CA THR A 165 12.20 -9.58 -1.69
C THR A 165 11.71 -8.69 -2.83
N GLY A 166 11.20 -9.30 -3.90
CA GLY A 166 10.67 -8.57 -5.05
C GLY A 166 9.56 -7.58 -4.66
N ARG A 167 8.59 -8.02 -3.86
CA ARG A 167 7.48 -7.16 -3.38
C ARG A 167 7.94 -6.00 -2.50
N MET A 168 8.86 -6.24 -1.56
CA MET A 168 9.38 -5.17 -0.70
C MET A 168 10.16 -4.13 -1.52
N MET A 169 10.91 -4.57 -2.53
CA MET A 169 11.61 -3.66 -3.43
C MET A 169 10.65 -2.89 -4.34
N VAL A 170 9.50 -3.44 -4.74
CA VAL A 170 8.45 -2.70 -5.45
C VAL A 170 7.97 -1.49 -4.62
N TRP A 171 7.73 -1.68 -3.33
CA TRP A 171 7.37 -0.57 -2.44
C TRP A 171 8.50 0.45 -2.30
N LEU A 172 9.75 0.00 -2.27
CA LEU A 172 10.91 0.89 -2.22
C LEU A 172 11.04 1.72 -3.50
N VAL A 173 10.93 1.08 -4.66
CA VAL A 173 10.92 1.72 -5.98
C VAL A 173 9.83 2.77 -6.05
N LEU A 174 8.59 2.44 -5.63
CA LEU A 174 7.49 3.39 -5.57
C LEU A 174 7.85 4.63 -4.73
N CYS A 175 8.40 4.43 -3.52
CA CYS A 175 8.77 5.52 -2.63
C CYS A 175 9.90 6.38 -3.20
N LEU A 176 10.96 5.76 -3.74
CA LEU A 176 12.13 6.46 -4.29
C LEU A 176 11.77 7.25 -5.56
N LEU A 177 10.99 6.67 -6.47
CA LEU A 177 10.51 7.37 -7.66
C LEU A 177 9.64 8.57 -7.28
N TRP A 178 8.77 8.41 -6.29
CA TRP A 178 7.95 9.51 -5.78
C TRP A 178 8.80 10.62 -5.18
N LEU A 179 9.81 10.28 -4.37
CA LEU A 179 10.73 11.24 -3.76
C LEU A 179 11.58 12.00 -4.80
N ASP A 180 12.03 11.33 -5.87
CA ASP A 180 12.77 11.98 -6.96
C ASP A 180 11.86 12.92 -7.77
N TRP A 181 10.63 12.46 -8.09
CA TRP A 181 9.64 13.23 -8.86
C TRP A 181 9.21 14.50 -8.12
N MET A 182 8.86 14.38 -6.84
CA MET A 182 8.40 15.49 -6.00
C MET A 182 9.56 16.35 -5.46
N ARG A 183 10.81 15.98 -5.75
CA ARG A 183 12.02 16.65 -5.25
C ARG A 183 12.09 16.70 -3.71
N GLU A 184 11.51 15.70 -3.07
CA GLU A 184 11.43 15.57 -1.60
C GLU A 184 12.64 14.82 -1.02
N GLY A 185 13.51 14.28 -1.88
CA GLY A 185 14.77 13.60 -1.53
C GLY A 185 15.97 14.15 -2.29
N LYS A 186 17.18 13.94 -1.73
CA LYS A 186 18.44 14.30 -2.40
C LYS A 186 18.69 13.33 -3.55
N ARG A 187 18.72 13.82 -4.80
CA ARG A 187 18.85 12.99 -6.02
C ARG A 187 20.06 12.05 -6.01
N TRP A 188 21.17 12.51 -5.43
CA TRP A 188 22.41 11.73 -5.31
C TRP A 188 22.31 10.60 -4.27
N VAL A 189 21.28 10.60 -3.40
CA VAL A 189 20.95 9.48 -2.50
C VAL A 189 19.87 8.60 -3.13
N VAL A 190 18.81 9.21 -3.66
CA VAL A 190 17.62 8.50 -4.17
C VAL A 190 17.94 7.65 -5.39
N ARG A 191 18.71 8.17 -6.35
CA ARG A 191 18.98 7.46 -7.62
C ARG A 191 19.88 6.23 -7.43
N PRO A 192 20.97 6.27 -6.65
CA PRO A 192 21.73 5.05 -6.35
C PRO A 192 20.90 3.99 -5.62
N LEU A 193 20.09 4.39 -4.62
CA LEU A 193 19.19 3.44 -3.93
C LEU A 193 18.17 2.82 -4.88
N LEU A 194 17.67 3.59 -5.85
CA LEU A 194 16.75 3.10 -6.86
C LEU A 194 17.42 2.04 -7.76
N LEU A 195 18.65 2.29 -8.20
CA LEU A 195 19.42 1.33 -9.00
C LEU A 195 19.68 0.04 -8.23
N MET A 196 20.03 0.15 -6.94
CA MET A 196 20.19 -1.02 -6.06
C MET A 196 18.87 -1.79 -5.91
N ALA A 197 17.75 -1.10 -5.66
CA ALA A 197 16.46 -1.76 -5.54
C ALA A 197 16.07 -2.53 -6.82
N LEU A 198 16.28 -1.92 -7.99
CA LEU A 198 16.03 -2.55 -9.29
C LEU A 198 16.95 -3.75 -9.54
N LEU A 199 18.24 -3.63 -9.20
CA LEU A 199 19.19 -4.74 -9.29
C LEU A 199 18.73 -5.91 -8.42
N LEU A 200 18.33 -5.65 -7.17
CA LEU A 200 17.87 -6.70 -6.27
C LEU A 200 16.58 -7.37 -6.77
N ILE A 201 15.65 -6.63 -7.40
CA ILE A 201 14.47 -7.21 -8.07
C ILE A 201 14.89 -8.18 -9.16
N VAL A 202 15.81 -7.78 -10.04
CA VAL A 202 16.30 -8.62 -11.14
C VAL A 202 17.01 -9.87 -10.60
N MET A 203 17.90 -9.71 -9.62
CA MET A 203 18.65 -10.81 -9.02
C MET A 203 17.78 -11.75 -8.18
N SER A 204 16.66 -11.26 -7.63
CA SER A 204 15.68 -12.12 -6.95
C SER A 204 14.94 -13.06 -7.89
N ARG A 205 14.96 -12.82 -9.22
CA ARG A 205 14.20 -13.58 -10.21
C ARG A 205 12.71 -13.70 -9.84
N SER A 206 12.15 -12.63 -9.26
CA SER A 206 10.72 -12.51 -8.95
C SER A 206 9.98 -11.89 -10.13
N GLY A 207 9.24 -12.72 -10.89
CA GLY A 207 8.44 -12.25 -12.02
C GLY A 207 7.38 -11.22 -11.61
N THR A 208 6.65 -11.48 -10.51
CA THR A 208 5.66 -10.53 -9.97
C THR A 208 6.31 -9.21 -9.56
N GLY A 209 7.48 -9.26 -8.90
CA GLY A 209 8.22 -8.05 -8.50
C GLY A 209 8.67 -7.21 -9.70
N LEU A 210 9.22 -7.85 -10.74
CA LEU A 210 9.66 -7.18 -11.96
C LEU A 210 8.49 -6.48 -12.66
N VAL A 211 7.42 -7.21 -12.97
CA VAL A 211 6.24 -6.63 -13.68
C VAL A 211 5.61 -5.51 -12.86
N THR A 212 5.47 -5.68 -11.55
CA THR A 212 4.88 -4.64 -10.69
C THR A 212 5.77 -3.41 -10.57
N SER A 213 7.10 -3.55 -10.58
CA SER A 213 8.02 -2.40 -10.57
C SER A 213 7.89 -1.54 -11.85
N ILE A 214 7.72 -2.19 -13.01
CA ILE A 214 7.45 -1.52 -14.29
C ILE A 214 6.10 -0.81 -14.26
N LEU A 215 5.06 -1.47 -13.74
CA LEU A 215 3.74 -0.88 -13.54
C LEU A 215 3.81 0.38 -12.69
N VAL A 216 4.47 0.29 -11.53
CA VAL A 216 4.63 1.41 -10.58
C VAL A 216 5.35 2.59 -11.23
N ALA A 217 6.45 2.33 -11.94
CA ALA A 217 7.22 3.37 -12.62
C ALA A 217 6.39 4.05 -13.72
N GLY A 218 5.74 3.25 -14.57
CA GLY A 218 4.89 3.77 -15.64
C GLY A 218 3.71 4.59 -15.12
N LEU A 219 3.03 4.11 -14.07
CA LEU A 219 1.91 4.82 -13.46
C LEU A 219 2.30 6.17 -12.88
N LEU A 220 3.45 6.25 -12.18
CA LEU A 220 3.94 7.52 -11.67
C LEU A 220 4.32 8.49 -12.79
N LEU A 221 5.02 8.02 -13.83
CA LEU A 221 5.39 8.84 -14.99
C LEU A 221 4.15 9.40 -15.68
N VAL A 222 3.19 8.53 -15.98
CA VAL A 222 1.90 8.90 -16.57
C VAL A 222 1.19 9.94 -15.74
N SER A 223 1.14 9.76 -14.41
CA SER A 223 0.39 10.65 -13.50
C SER A 223 0.85 12.11 -13.58
N GLY A 224 2.11 12.33 -13.98
CA GLY A 224 2.65 13.65 -14.29
C GLY A 224 2.05 14.29 -15.55
N PHE A 225 1.69 13.49 -16.55
CA PHE A 225 1.19 13.95 -17.85
C PHE A 225 -0.33 14.00 -17.98
N VAL A 226 -1.11 13.49 -17.00
CA VAL A 226 -2.59 13.45 -17.06
C VAL A 226 -3.21 14.85 -16.87
N ARG A 227 -3.05 15.76 -17.83
CA ARG A 227 -3.91 16.94 -18.02
C ARG A 227 -4.72 16.73 -19.30
N GLY A 228 -6.00 17.10 -19.31
CA GLY A 228 -6.84 17.07 -20.52
C GLY A 228 -7.77 15.85 -20.69
N GLY A 229 -8.52 15.82 -21.80
CA GLY A 229 -9.55 14.80 -22.08
C GLY A 229 -9.02 13.36 -22.16
N ILE A 230 -9.92 12.37 -22.24
CA ILE A 230 -9.61 10.92 -22.24
C ILE A 230 -8.48 10.51 -23.21
N ARG A 231 -8.29 11.28 -24.29
CA ARG A 231 -7.25 11.07 -25.33
C ARG A 231 -5.81 11.23 -24.81
N SER A 232 -5.54 12.10 -23.84
CA SER A 232 -4.19 12.22 -23.24
C SER A 232 -3.88 11.11 -22.24
N PHE A 233 -4.90 10.33 -21.84
CA PHE A 233 -4.78 9.21 -20.92
C PHE A 233 -4.81 7.84 -21.62
N ALA A 234 -5.24 7.78 -22.87
CA ALA A 234 -5.30 6.54 -23.66
C ALA A 234 -3.95 5.78 -23.75
N PRO A 235 -2.78 6.43 -23.94
CA PRO A 235 -1.49 5.74 -23.97
C PRO A 235 -1.12 5.11 -22.62
N ALA A 236 -1.50 5.77 -21.53
CA ALA A 236 -1.27 5.27 -20.18
C ALA A 236 -2.16 4.08 -19.84
N MET A 237 -3.44 4.16 -20.22
CA MET A 237 -4.36 3.04 -20.07
C MET A 237 -3.90 1.86 -20.93
N ALA A 238 -3.46 2.12 -22.16
CA ALA A 238 -2.88 1.10 -23.04
C ALA A 238 -1.61 0.48 -22.43
N PHE A 239 -0.76 1.27 -21.77
CA PHE A 239 0.41 0.75 -21.07
C PHE A 239 0.03 -0.09 -19.84
N ILE A 240 -0.92 0.37 -19.02
CA ILE A 240 -1.44 -0.40 -17.87
C ILE A 240 -2.06 -1.71 -18.36
N LEU A 241 -2.86 -1.65 -19.42
CA LEU A 241 -3.48 -2.82 -20.04
C LEU A 241 -2.43 -3.74 -20.65
N LEU A 242 -1.38 -3.21 -21.30
CA LEU A 242 -0.28 -4.01 -21.83
C LEU A 242 0.49 -4.71 -20.70
N VAL A 243 0.82 -4.00 -19.62
CA VAL A 243 1.51 -4.59 -18.46
C VAL A 243 0.61 -5.60 -17.74
N ALA A 244 -0.69 -5.33 -17.63
CA ALA A 244 -1.66 -6.27 -17.09
C ALA A 244 -1.79 -7.51 -18.00
N VAL A 245 -1.90 -7.33 -19.31
CA VAL A 245 -1.95 -8.42 -20.29
C VAL A 245 -0.67 -9.24 -20.22
N VAL A 246 0.51 -8.61 -20.23
CA VAL A 246 1.81 -9.30 -20.10
C VAL A 246 1.93 -10.01 -18.75
N GLY A 247 1.49 -9.41 -17.65
CA GLY A 247 1.47 -10.03 -16.32
C GLY A 247 0.53 -11.24 -16.25
N ILE A 248 -0.65 -11.14 -16.87
CA ILE A 248 -1.64 -12.22 -16.94
C ILE A 248 -1.16 -13.33 -17.88
N THR A 249 -0.66 -13.01 -19.07
CA THR A 249 -0.23 -14.00 -20.08
C THR A 249 1.09 -14.67 -19.72
N SER A 250 2.00 -13.98 -19.02
CA SER A 250 3.19 -14.60 -18.40
C SER A 250 2.82 -15.55 -17.27
N GLY A 251 1.64 -15.38 -16.65
CA GLY A 251 1.07 -16.32 -15.70
C GLY A 251 0.39 -17.50 -16.39
N THR A 252 -0.53 -17.28 -17.32
CA THR A 252 -1.53 -18.31 -17.62
C THR A 252 -1.45 -18.98 -18.99
N THR A 253 -0.68 -18.48 -19.96
CA THR A 253 -0.92 -18.95 -21.35
C THR A 253 0.30 -19.02 -22.25
N PHE A 254 1.32 -18.17 -22.10
CA PHE A 254 2.47 -18.20 -23.01
C PHE A 254 3.59 -19.16 -22.57
N TRP A 255 3.54 -19.63 -21.33
CA TRP A 255 4.61 -20.38 -20.70
C TRP A 255 4.32 -21.88 -20.60
N HIS A 256 3.06 -22.29 -20.68
CA HIS A 256 2.67 -23.71 -20.59
C HIS A 256 3.32 -24.53 -21.70
N ASP A 257 3.18 -24.10 -22.96
CA ASP A 257 3.73 -24.82 -24.12
C ASP A 257 5.26 -24.72 -24.22
N ILE A 258 5.83 -23.55 -23.90
CA ILE A 258 7.28 -23.32 -23.96
C ILE A 258 8.01 -24.07 -22.82
N LEU A 259 7.48 -24.06 -21.59
CA LEU A 259 8.06 -24.82 -20.49
C LEU A 259 7.90 -26.32 -20.70
N TYR A 260 6.74 -26.77 -21.19
CA TYR A 260 6.52 -28.18 -21.51
C TYR A 260 7.51 -28.67 -22.58
N MET A 261 7.77 -27.87 -23.63
CA MET A 261 8.78 -28.16 -24.66
C MET A 261 10.23 -28.08 -24.13
N LEU A 262 10.50 -27.31 -23.07
CA LEU A 262 11.81 -27.24 -22.39
C LEU A 262 11.95 -28.25 -21.23
N GLY A 263 10.99 -29.16 -21.04
CA GLY A 263 11.02 -30.16 -19.96
C GLY A 263 10.83 -29.57 -18.55
N ARG A 264 10.17 -28.42 -18.43
CA ARG A 264 9.84 -27.74 -17.18
C ARG A 264 8.35 -27.85 -16.86
N ASP A 265 8.03 -27.95 -15.58
CA ASP A 265 6.65 -28.07 -15.10
C ASP A 265 5.81 -26.85 -15.52
N PRO A 266 4.76 -27.05 -16.34
CA PRO A 266 3.98 -25.97 -16.94
C PRO A 266 2.77 -25.59 -16.07
N THR A 267 2.57 -26.23 -14.92
CA THR A 267 1.72 -25.69 -13.87
C THR A 267 2.43 -24.50 -13.26
N LEU A 268 1.71 -23.41 -12.95
CA LEU A 268 2.26 -22.24 -12.24
C LEU A 268 2.78 -22.65 -10.85
N THR A 269 3.90 -23.36 -10.74
CA THR A 269 4.47 -23.91 -9.50
C THR A 269 3.47 -24.72 -8.66
N GLY A 270 2.60 -25.54 -9.29
CA GLY A 270 1.58 -26.33 -8.57
C GLY A 270 0.38 -25.55 -8.00
N ARG A 271 0.25 -24.25 -8.28
CA ARG A 271 -0.83 -23.39 -7.73
C ARG A 271 -2.23 -23.73 -8.24
N THR A 272 -2.35 -24.31 -9.42
CA THR A 272 -3.66 -24.73 -9.97
C THR A 272 -4.31 -25.78 -9.08
N VAL A 273 -3.55 -26.77 -8.62
CA VAL A 273 -3.99 -27.81 -7.68
C VAL A 273 -4.34 -27.17 -6.34
N LEU A 274 -3.48 -26.30 -5.81
CA LEU A 274 -3.74 -25.58 -4.55
C LEU A 274 -5.07 -24.81 -4.60
N TRP A 275 -5.33 -24.09 -5.70
CA TRP A 275 -6.52 -23.27 -5.85
C TRP A 275 -7.79 -24.09 -6.01
N GLU A 276 -7.74 -25.24 -6.69
CA GLU A 276 -8.88 -26.14 -6.78
C GLU A 276 -9.33 -26.61 -5.39
N HIS A 277 -8.39 -27.09 -4.58
CA HIS A 277 -8.68 -27.50 -3.20
C HIS A 277 -9.10 -26.33 -2.29
N THR A 278 -8.46 -25.17 -2.46
CA THR A 278 -8.83 -23.96 -1.72
C THR A 278 -10.25 -23.52 -2.05
N LEU A 279 -10.65 -23.60 -3.33
CA LEU A 279 -12.00 -23.27 -3.77
C LEU A 279 -13.05 -24.22 -3.18
N MET A 280 -12.76 -25.52 -3.11
CA MET A 280 -13.63 -26.50 -2.42
C MET A 280 -13.80 -26.11 -0.94
N SER A 281 -12.70 -25.78 -0.25
CA SER A 281 -12.76 -25.35 1.15
C SER A 281 -13.47 -24.02 1.36
N ILE A 282 -13.44 -23.12 0.37
CA ILE A 282 -14.24 -21.89 0.36
C ILE A 282 -15.72 -22.24 0.23
N GLN A 283 -16.11 -23.21 -0.59
CA GLN A 283 -17.51 -23.62 -0.74
C GLN A 283 -18.09 -24.17 0.57
N ASP A 284 -17.31 -24.93 1.34
CA ASP A 284 -17.73 -25.48 2.63
C ASP A 284 -18.14 -24.40 3.65
N ARG A 285 -17.47 -23.24 3.61
CA ARG A 285 -17.74 -22.11 4.51
C ARG A 285 -17.85 -20.77 3.78
N PHE A 286 -18.63 -20.74 2.71
CA PHE A 286 -18.70 -19.62 1.78
C PHE A 286 -19.01 -18.25 2.42
N LEU A 287 -19.96 -18.22 3.36
CA LEU A 287 -20.42 -16.96 3.96
C LEU A 287 -19.50 -16.43 5.05
N LEU A 288 -19.04 -17.30 5.94
CA LEU A 288 -18.35 -16.92 7.19
C LEU A 288 -16.83 -17.17 7.15
N GLY A 289 -16.35 -18.02 6.25
CA GLY A 289 -14.98 -18.51 6.27
C GLY A 289 -14.69 -19.42 7.46
N TRP A 290 -13.41 -19.72 7.66
CA TRP A 290 -12.91 -20.64 8.68
C TRP A 290 -12.53 -19.93 9.99
N GLY A 291 -12.56 -18.60 10.02
CA GLY A 291 -12.06 -17.78 11.12
C GLY A 291 -10.71 -17.18 10.76
N TYR A 292 -10.49 -15.93 11.17
CA TYR A 292 -9.32 -15.15 10.77
C TYR A 292 -8.01 -15.88 11.14
N GLY A 293 -7.21 -16.16 10.11
CA GLY A 293 -5.94 -16.86 10.22
C GLY A 293 -6.06 -18.27 10.78
N ALA A 294 -7.20 -18.94 10.72
CA ALA A 294 -7.36 -20.27 11.30
C ALA A 294 -7.13 -21.42 10.30
N TYR A 295 -7.38 -21.18 9.00
CA TYR A 295 -7.42 -22.23 7.99
C TYR A 295 -6.10 -23.01 7.83
N TRP A 296 -4.97 -22.28 7.77
CA TRP A 296 -3.63 -22.86 7.64
C TRP A 296 -3.01 -23.31 8.97
N TYR A 297 -3.77 -23.28 10.07
CA TYR A 297 -3.24 -23.62 11.39
C TYR A 297 -3.55 -25.08 11.78
N GLY A 298 -2.59 -25.70 12.47
CA GLY A 298 -2.74 -27.00 13.11
C GLY A 298 -2.41 -28.17 12.19
N ALA A 299 -1.82 -29.22 12.78
CA ALA A 299 -1.45 -30.46 12.08
C ALA A 299 -2.64 -31.22 11.46
N TYR A 300 -3.85 -30.93 11.95
CA TYR A 300 -5.10 -31.56 11.50
C TYR A 300 -6.14 -30.52 11.03
N GLY A 301 -5.69 -29.28 10.76
CA GLY A 301 -6.54 -28.23 10.19
C GLY A 301 -6.93 -28.51 8.74
N PRO A 302 -7.91 -27.77 8.19
CA PRO A 302 -8.41 -27.99 6.83
C PRO A 302 -7.33 -27.78 5.76
N GLY A 303 -6.34 -26.91 6.00
CA GLY A 303 -5.18 -26.73 5.12
C GLY A 303 -4.01 -27.70 5.38
N SER A 304 -4.13 -28.67 6.30
CA SER A 304 -2.96 -29.36 6.85
C SER A 304 -2.22 -30.24 5.84
N THR A 305 -2.94 -30.81 4.87
CA THR A 305 -2.38 -31.61 3.77
C THR A 305 -1.36 -30.82 2.95
N PHE A 306 -1.62 -29.52 2.72
CA PHE A 306 -0.69 -28.62 2.04
C PHE A 306 0.43 -28.14 2.94
N THR A 307 0.15 -27.86 4.22
CA THR A 307 1.20 -27.40 5.15
C THR A 307 2.21 -28.50 5.46
N GLN A 308 1.76 -29.75 5.61
CA GLN A 308 2.63 -30.88 5.95
C GLN A 308 3.31 -31.49 4.73
N GLY A 309 2.60 -31.59 3.61
CA GLY A 309 3.15 -32.16 2.39
C GLY A 309 4.04 -31.19 1.62
N TRP A 310 3.58 -29.94 1.43
CA TRP A 310 4.21 -28.97 0.52
C TRP A 310 4.88 -27.81 1.26
N GLY A 311 4.70 -27.71 2.59
CA GLY A 311 5.21 -26.57 3.37
C GLY A 311 4.51 -25.24 3.07
N ILE A 312 3.33 -25.28 2.44
CA ILE A 312 2.58 -24.09 2.02
C ILE A 312 1.58 -23.71 3.11
N ASN A 313 1.65 -22.46 3.57
CA ASN A 313 0.80 -21.91 4.64
C ASN A 313 -0.03 -20.70 4.18
N SER A 314 -0.33 -20.64 2.89
CA SER A 314 -1.06 -19.53 2.27
C SER A 314 -1.68 -19.96 0.93
N ALA A 315 -2.78 -19.33 0.54
CA ALA A 315 -3.44 -19.56 -0.75
C ALA A 315 -2.62 -19.02 -1.95
N HIS A 316 -1.59 -18.20 -1.69
CA HIS A 316 -0.87 -17.45 -2.73
C HIS A 316 -1.81 -16.65 -3.65
N ASN A 317 -2.91 -16.15 -3.08
CA ASN A 317 -3.93 -15.34 -3.74
C ASN A 317 -4.69 -14.57 -2.66
N GLY A 318 -4.56 -13.24 -2.67
CA GLY A 318 -5.13 -12.38 -1.63
C GLY A 318 -6.65 -12.46 -1.52
N TRP A 319 -7.35 -12.76 -2.62
CA TRP A 319 -8.80 -12.86 -2.64
C TRP A 319 -9.29 -14.16 -2.02
N MET A 320 -8.64 -15.28 -2.37
CA MET A 320 -8.94 -16.57 -1.76
C MET A 320 -8.58 -16.57 -0.27
N GLU A 321 -7.45 -15.97 0.10
CA GLU A 321 -7.04 -15.82 1.50
C GLU A 321 -8.09 -15.03 2.30
N ALA A 322 -8.55 -13.89 1.79
CA ALA A 322 -9.58 -13.09 2.45
C ALA A 322 -10.92 -13.85 2.60
N TRP A 323 -11.22 -14.73 1.64
CA TRP A 323 -12.41 -15.58 1.68
C TRP A 323 -12.28 -16.69 2.71
N LEU A 324 -11.14 -17.38 2.75
CA LEU A 324 -10.86 -18.40 3.76
C LEU A 324 -10.92 -17.82 5.17
N ASP A 325 -10.34 -16.64 5.38
CA ASP A 325 -10.29 -16.01 6.70
C ASP A 325 -11.66 -15.52 7.19
N LEU A 326 -12.36 -14.73 6.37
CA LEU A 326 -13.51 -13.92 6.81
C LEU A 326 -14.78 -14.15 5.97
N GLY A 327 -14.77 -15.10 5.04
CA GLY A 327 -15.91 -15.40 4.19
C GLY A 327 -16.23 -14.30 3.17
N LEU A 328 -17.44 -14.38 2.62
CA LEU A 328 -17.96 -13.40 1.67
C LEU A 328 -17.90 -11.96 2.22
N ALA A 329 -18.15 -11.78 3.52
CA ALA A 329 -18.09 -10.47 4.17
C ALA A 329 -16.67 -9.85 4.09
N GLY A 330 -15.64 -10.65 4.34
CA GLY A 330 -14.25 -10.22 4.20
C GLY A 330 -13.88 -9.82 2.77
N VAL A 331 -14.33 -10.61 1.79
CA VAL A 331 -14.12 -10.33 0.36
C VAL A 331 -14.80 -9.03 -0.05
N ILE A 332 -16.07 -8.83 0.33
CA ILE A 332 -16.82 -7.60 0.02
C ILE A 332 -16.11 -6.38 0.63
N LEU A 333 -15.70 -6.43 1.90
CA LEU A 333 -15.00 -5.32 2.54
C LEU A 333 -13.66 -5.02 1.85
N THR A 334 -12.89 -6.06 1.51
CA THR A 334 -11.63 -5.93 0.77
C THR A 334 -11.86 -5.34 -0.62
N ALA A 335 -12.89 -5.79 -1.34
CA ALA A 335 -13.29 -5.25 -2.64
C ALA A 335 -13.71 -3.78 -2.55
N VAL A 336 -14.43 -3.39 -1.50
CA VAL A 336 -14.78 -1.98 -1.24
C VAL A 336 -13.53 -1.14 -0.99
N LEU A 337 -12.57 -1.63 -0.19
CA LEU A 337 -11.31 -0.93 0.05
C LEU A 337 -10.49 -0.77 -1.24
N MET A 338 -10.35 -1.83 -2.03
CA MET A 338 -9.68 -1.81 -3.34
C MET A 338 -10.39 -0.88 -4.33
N GLY A 339 -11.71 -0.98 -4.45
CA GLY A 339 -12.51 -0.13 -5.32
C GLY A 339 -12.37 1.35 -4.94
N ARG A 340 -12.27 1.68 -3.64
CA ARG A 340 -11.96 3.03 -3.19
C ARG A 340 -10.58 3.49 -3.66
N LEU A 341 -9.54 2.69 -3.47
CA LEU A 341 -8.18 3.04 -3.92
C LEU A 341 -8.11 3.26 -5.43
N LEU A 342 -8.70 2.36 -6.21
CA LEU A 342 -8.65 2.42 -7.67
C LEU A 342 -9.50 3.57 -8.20
N ILE A 343 -10.79 3.63 -7.86
CA ILE A 343 -11.72 4.62 -8.43
C ILE A 343 -11.43 6.00 -7.85
N GLN A 344 -11.37 6.13 -6.53
CA GLN A 344 -11.26 7.44 -5.89
C GLN A 344 -9.82 7.96 -5.94
N GLY A 345 -8.82 7.07 -5.90
CA GLY A 345 -7.43 7.44 -6.18
C GLY A 345 -7.29 7.97 -7.61
N PHE A 346 -7.85 7.26 -8.60
CA PHE A 346 -7.86 7.74 -9.99
C PHE A 346 -8.52 9.12 -10.14
N MET A 347 -9.72 9.30 -9.58
CA MET A 347 -10.41 10.59 -9.62
C MET A 347 -9.58 11.69 -8.94
N ALA A 348 -8.94 11.39 -7.81
CA ALA A 348 -8.08 12.34 -7.12
C ALA A 348 -6.82 12.70 -7.95
N VAL A 349 -6.20 11.74 -8.65
CA VAL A 349 -5.09 12.03 -9.59
C VAL A 349 -5.56 12.97 -10.70
N ARG A 350 -6.75 12.73 -11.24
CA ARG A 350 -7.26 13.45 -12.40
C ARG A 350 -7.66 14.88 -12.09
N TYR A 351 -8.30 15.12 -10.95
CA TYR A 351 -8.97 16.38 -10.63
C TYR A 351 -8.31 17.19 -9.52
N SER A 352 -7.33 16.64 -8.79
CA SER A 352 -6.61 17.40 -7.75
C SER A 352 -5.51 18.26 -8.35
N GLU A 353 -5.33 19.46 -7.81
CA GLU A 353 -4.21 20.35 -8.14
C GLU A 353 -2.87 19.74 -7.69
N ASN A 354 -2.80 19.26 -6.44
CA ASN A 354 -1.65 18.50 -5.94
C ASN A 354 -1.85 17.00 -6.16
N ARG A 355 -1.08 16.44 -7.10
CA ARG A 355 -1.20 15.06 -7.61
C ARG A 355 -0.22 14.07 -7.00
N GLY A 356 0.81 14.52 -6.30
CA GLY A 356 1.85 13.62 -5.81
C GLY A 356 1.28 12.53 -4.91
N GLU A 357 0.54 12.92 -3.88
CA GLU A 357 -0.09 11.96 -2.96
C GLU A 357 -1.18 11.08 -3.64
N PRO A 358 -2.14 11.62 -4.42
CA PRO A 358 -3.11 10.80 -5.13
C PRO A 358 -2.48 9.81 -6.11
N ALA A 359 -1.41 10.21 -6.79
CA ALA A 359 -0.72 9.34 -7.73
C ALA A 359 -0.13 8.14 -7.01
N TRP A 360 0.52 8.37 -5.86
CA TRP A 360 1.01 7.28 -5.03
C TRP A 360 -0.13 6.37 -4.55
N ILE A 361 -1.24 6.93 -4.06
CA ILE A 361 -2.41 6.16 -3.57
C ILE A 361 -2.99 5.28 -4.70
N PHE A 362 -3.18 5.84 -5.89
CA PHE A 362 -3.69 5.09 -7.05
C PHE A 362 -2.73 3.99 -7.48
N THR A 363 -1.44 4.30 -7.56
CA THR A 363 -0.40 3.34 -7.91
C THR A 363 -0.29 2.20 -6.89
N VAL A 364 -0.46 2.47 -5.60
CA VAL A 364 -0.58 1.44 -4.56
C VAL A 364 -1.75 0.51 -4.85
N GLY A 365 -2.93 1.05 -5.18
CA GLY A 365 -4.10 0.26 -5.53
C GLY A 365 -3.86 -0.67 -6.72
N CYS A 366 -3.27 -0.15 -7.81
CA CYS A 366 -2.94 -0.94 -8.98
C CYS A 366 -1.87 -2.01 -8.69
N ALA A 367 -0.83 -1.66 -7.94
CA ALA A 367 0.22 -2.59 -7.55
C ALA A 367 -0.31 -3.72 -6.66
N LEU A 368 -1.14 -3.40 -5.66
CA LEU A 368 -1.79 -4.40 -4.80
C LEU A 368 -2.73 -5.30 -5.59
N MET A 369 -3.51 -4.75 -6.53
CA MET A 369 -4.38 -5.56 -7.39
C MET A 369 -3.55 -6.59 -8.19
N LEU A 370 -2.46 -6.18 -8.83
CA LEU A 370 -1.59 -7.08 -9.58
C LEU A 370 -0.94 -8.14 -8.67
N ILE A 371 -0.38 -7.72 -7.54
CA ILE A 371 0.26 -8.65 -6.59
C ILE A 371 -0.76 -9.63 -5.98
N SER A 372 -2.01 -9.20 -5.74
CA SER A 372 -3.04 -10.02 -5.09
C SER A 372 -3.43 -11.27 -5.86
N ILE A 373 -3.16 -11.31 -7.16
CA ILE A 373 -3.44 -12.48 -8.01
C ILE A 373 -2.47 -13.63 -7.70
N SER A 374 -1.22 -13.30 -7.35
CA SER A 374 -0.14 -14.27 -7.15
C SER A 374 0.33 -14.39 -5.70
N GLU A 375 -0.13 -13.53 -4.80
CA GLU A 375 0.36 -13.46 -3.42
C GLU A 375 -0.78 -13.08 -2.46
N SER A 376 -0.73 -13.62 -1.24
CA SER A 376 -1.70 -13.33 -0.18
C SER A 376 -1.35 -12.05 0.57
N VAL A 377 -1.75 -10.91 0.02
CA VAL A 377 -1.38 -9.57 0.53
C VAL A 377 -2.47 -8.86 1.34
N PHE A 378 -3.69 -9.39 1.36
CA PHE A 378 -4.81 -8.81 2.09
C PHE A 378 -4.93 -9.44 3.48
N LEU A 379 -5.34 -8.63 4.46
CA LEU A 379 -5.57 -9.04 5.85
C LEU A 379 -4.36 -9.67 6.56
N GLU A 380 -3.17 -9.55 5.98
CA GLU A 380 -1.97 -10.19 6.49
C GLU A 380 -1.48 -9.48 7.76
N ARG A 381 -1.40 -10.22 8.88
CA ARG A 381 -0.78 -9.75 10.12
C ARG A 381 0.73 -9.55 9.89
N HIS A 382 1.33 -8.59 10.59
CA HIS A 382 2.76 -8.28 10.50
C HIS A 382 3.27 -7.90 9.11
N SER A 383 2.39 -7.40 8.24
CA SER A 383 2.71 -7.18 6.83
C SER A 383 2.80 -5.72 6.45
N LEU A 384 3.91 -5.35 5.82
CA LEU A 384 4.09 -4.04 5.21
C LEU A 384 3.14 -3.82 4.03
N ASN A 385 2.71 -4.87 3.32
CA ASN A 385 1.72 -4.74 2.24
C ASN A 385 0.41 -4.18 2.79
N TRP A 386 -0.05 -4.75 3.91
CA TRP A 386 -1.26 -4.29 4.60
C TRP A 386 -1.09 -2.86 5.13
N ILE A 387 0.07 -2.53 5.70
CA ILE A 387 0.38 -1.18 6.17
C ILE A 387 0.28 -0.15 5.04
N VAL A 388 0.91 -0.43 3.90
CA VAL A 388 0.87 0.45 2.72
C VAL A 388 -0.56 0.64 2.21
N MET A 389 -1.36 -0.42 2.16
CA MET A 389 -2.78 -0.36 1.81
C MET A 389 -3.58 0.54 2.77
N VAL A 390 -3.43 0.32 4.08
CA VAL A 390 -4.17 1.05 5.12
C VAL A 390 -3.77 2.53 5.14
N ILE A 391 -2.48 2.85 4.94
CA ILE A 391 -2.02 4.23 4.77
C ILE A 391 -2.75 4.87 3.59
N ALA A 392 -2.72 4.24 2.41
CA ALA A 392 -3.34 4.76 1.20
C ALA A 392 -4.84 5.03 1.39
N VAL A 393 -5.59 4.08 1.96
CA VAL A 393 -7.03 4.23 2.22
C VAL A 393 -7.30 5.35 3.22
N THR A 394 -6.54 5.40 4.32
CA THR A 394 -6.76 6.38 5.39
C THR A 394 -6.49 7.80 4.89
N ARG A 395 -5.40 7.99 4.13
CA ARG A 395 -5.05 9.29 3.51
C ARG A 395 -6.11 9.74 2.51
N LEU A 396 -6.64 8.83 1.71
CA LEU A 396 -7.75 9.12 0.79
C LEU A 396 -9.02 9.60 1.53
N VAL A 397 -9.36 8.98 2.67
CA VAL A 397 -10.48 9.42 3.53
C VAL A 397 -10.23 10.80 4.12
N GLN A 398 -9.02 11.05 4.65
CA GLN A 398 -8.65 12.35 5.21
C GLN A 398 -8.76 13.47 4.17
N ARG A 399 -8.24 13.26 2.96
CA ARG A 399 -8.34 14.25 1.87
C ARG A 399 -9.77 14.61 1.54
N ARG A 400 -10.66 13.61 1.48
CA ARG A 400 -12.09 13.85 1.22
C ARG A 400 -12.76 14.64 2.33
N ARG A 401 -12.45 14.33 3.60
CA ARG A 401 -12.96 15.08 4.74
C ARG A 401 -12.49 16.54 4.70
N TRP A 402 -11.22 16.76 4.37
CA TRP A 402 -10.65 18.09 4.22
C TRP A 402 -11.32 18.89 3.10
N ALA A 403 -11.48 18.29 1.91
CA ALA A 403 -12.15 18.94 0.79
C ALA A 403 -13.62 19.32 1.11
N LYS A 404 -14.36 18.43 1.78
CA LYS A 404 -15.73 18.73 2.23
C LYS A 404 -15.79 19.87 3.27
N MET A 405 -14.81 19.92 4.18
CA MET A 405 -14.71 20.99 5.18
C MET A 405 -14.41 22.34 4.52
N GLN A 406 -13.49 22.37 3.56
CA GLN A 406 -13.16 23.59 2.79
C GLN A 406 -14.37 24.12 2.01
N ALA A 407 -15.10 23.24 1.32
CA ALA A 407 -16.32 23.63 0.60
C ALA A 407 -17.36 24.27 1.54
N ARG A 408 -17.59 23.66 2.72
CA ARG A 408 -18.52 24.22 3.73
C ARG A 408 -18.10 25.59 4.26
N MET A 409 -16.79 25.82 4.44
CA MET A 409 -16.27 27.12 4.87
C MET A 409 -16.44 28.19 3.80
N GLN A 410 -16.30 27.83 2.52
CA GLN A 410 -16.56 28.73 1.40
C GLN A 410 -18.04 29.10 1.29
N ASP A 411 -18.95 28.15 1.52
CA ASP A 411 -20.41 28.40 1.50
C ASP A 411 -20.90 29.32 2.65
N HIS A 412 -20.17 29.39 3.77
CA HIS A 412 -20.53 30.20 4.95
C HIS A 412 -19.98 31.64 4.93
N HIS A 413 -19.18 32.01 3.92
CA HIS A 413 -18.84 33.40 3.68
C HIS A 413 -19.79 33.96 2.61
N PRO A 414 -20.86 34.70 2.98
CA PRO A 414 -21.64 35.40 1.97
C PRO A 414 -20.69 36.32 1.21
N ALA A 415 -20.74 36.26 -0.13
CA ALA A 415 -20.03 37.20 -0.99
C ALA A 415 -20.24 38.62 -0.46
N PRO A 416 -19.22 39.50 -0.46
CA PRO A 416 -19.43 40.90 -0.11
C PRO A 416 -20.57 41.39 -0.99
N GLN A 417 -21.69 41.75 -0.38
CA GLN A 417 -22.83 42.28 -1.11
C GLN A 417 -22.30 43.49 -1.90
N ALA A 418 -22.25 43.35 -3.22
CA ALA A 418 -22.16 44.47 -4.13
C ALA A 418 -23.48 45.24 -4.00
N ALA A 419 -23.63 45.96 -2.90
CA ALA A 419 -24.77 46.80 -2.60
C ALA A 419 -24.22 48.13 -2.10
N PHE A 420 -23.90 49.00 -3.06
CA PHE A 420 -24.27 50.42 -3.05
C PHE A 420 -23.99 50.98 -4.45
N ALA A 421 -24.81 50.55 -5.40
CA ALA A 421 -25.07 51.32 -6.60
C ALA A 421 -26.55 51.75 -6.55
N SER A 422 -26.76 53.06 -6.70
CA SER A 422 -28.04 53.79 -6.84
C SER A 422 -28.81 54.16 -5.57
N SER A 423 -28.71 55.44 -5.19
CA SER A 423 -29.85 56.38 -5.28
C SER A 423 -29.40 57.80 -4.87
N SER A 424 -29.25 58.70 -5.84
CA SER A 424 -29.27 60.15 -5.58
C SER A 424 -30.70 60.65 -5.78
N PRO A 425 -31.32 61.31 -4.79
CA PRO A 425 -32.64 61.89 -4.96
C PRO A 425 -32.62 63.40 -4.72
N TYR A 426 -31.98 64.20 -5.59
CA TYR A 426 -32.30 65.63 -5.71
C TYR A 426 -32.05 66.10 -7.13
N GLY A 427 -33.14 66.33 -7.87
CA GLY A 427 -33.15 67.17 -9.04
C GLY A 427 -33.74 68.53 -8.69
N THR A 428 -33.01 69.60 -9.00
CA THR A 428 -33.58 70.92 -9.35
C THR A 428 -32.59 71.69 -10.22
N SER A 429 -33.12 72.09 -11.38
CA SER A 429 -32.76 73.19 -12.30
C SER A 429 -31.59 74.13 -11.97
N TYR A 430 -30.76 74.48 -12.97
CA TYR A 430 -30.72 75.80 -13.61
C TYR A 430 -29.54 75.91 -14.62
N GLY A 431 -29.82 76.44 -15.82
CA GLY A 431 -28.91 77.32 -16.58
C GLY A 431 -27.87 76.69 -17.53
N ALA A 432 -28.12 76.79 -18.83
CA ALA A 432 -27.05 77.00 -19.82
C ALA A 432 -26.58 78.48 -19.76
N PRO A 433 -25.34 78.80 -20.17
CA PRO A 433 -25.12 79.33 -21.53
C PRO A 433 -23.77 78.90 -22.19
N PRO A 434 -23.49 79.30 -23.45
CA PRO A 434 -22.66 78.54 -24.40
C PRO A 434 -21.26 79.12 -24.72
N SER A 435 -20.45 78.26 -25.37
CA SER A 435 -19.41 78.50 -26.40
C SER A 435 -18.23 79.48 -26.17
N ALA A 436 -17.00 78.95 -26.24
CA ALA A 436 -15.77 79.50 -26.88
C ALA A 436 -14.66 78.44 -26.68
N GLY A 437 -13.72 78.08 -27.56
CA GLY A 437 -13.23 78.58 -28.84
C GLY A 437 -11.70 78.32 -28.88
N TRP A 438 -11.21 77.63 -29.93
CA TRP A 438 -9.80 77.61 -30.41
C TRP A 438 -8.69 77.01 -29.48
N SER A 439 -7.52 76.50 -29.91
CA SER A 439 -6.90 76.11 -31.19
C SER A 439 -5.48 75.52 -30.92
N GLY A 440 -5.20 74.29 -31.36
CA GLY A 440 -3.88 73.71 -31.74
C GLY A 440 -2.59 73.90 -30.89
N PRO A 441 -1.41 73.41 -31.35
CA PRO A 441 -1.17 72.46 -32.44
C PRO A 441 -0.26 71.26 -32.07
N ALA A 442 -0.05 70.46 -33.12
CA ALA A 442 0.66 69.20 -33.30
C ALA A 442 2.16 69.10 -32.90
N ARG A 443 2.53 67.87 -32.48
CA ARG A 443 3.69 67.02 -32.91
C ARG A 443 5.14 67.56 -32.77
N PRO A 444 6.20 66.75 -33.05
CA PRO A 444 6.48 65.37 -32.63
C PRO A 444 7.94 65.19 -32.13
N GLY A 445 8.25 64.03 -31.57
CA GLY A 445 9.60 63.52 -31.32
C GLY A 445 9.55 62.04 -30.97
#